data_AF-A0A1V9XZ28-F1
#
_entry.id   AF-A0A1V9XZ28-F1
#
_cell.length_a   1.000
_cell.length_b   1.000
_cell.length_c   1.000
_cell.angle_alpha   90.00
_cell.angle_beta   90.00
_cell.angle_gamma   90.00
#
_symmetry.space_group_name_H-M   'P 1'
#
loop_
_entity.id
_entity.type
_entity.pdbx_description
1 polymer ?
#
loop_
_entity_poly.entity_id
_entity_poly.type
_entity_poly.pdbx_seq_one_letter_code
_entity_poly.pdbx_strand_id
1 'polypeptide(L)'
;MDDQLFYLAIQSRSSQDMLDVATYFEVEGERQRAVTLYQKGGWLEKARELSGDSGVSVSEELIGEVAQKIATSTGAAEMQSATKRLIDMGLTDQAVEILALNGQAEVAMDLCAQYNVELSETLANKMLKGVYGEARTRLLTKIADFCLKQKSFYLAAKKYTESGDNQSAMNALILSQDTDKVILFAQALEDAEVYIQAAGYLQTLNWRTQPAIMRHIIEYYSAAGDLELLGNFYENCAVSEIIEYKNYETALSALSEAYKVLKEAPVGTAVSSKIDGLRQKIKNVQQFLRIKKIYADGELREALEKAQQMIHGNNAIVRKGDIYAFIVEHYVDVGQMRTAFRKLEEMEADCGGSANVYLEEQTLVKIFASTEGGISALNGIPQADKEKVVKRNDSVKHIDQQEIWTAQ
;
A
#
# COMPACT_ATOMS: atom_id res chain seq x y z
N MET A 1 55.64 -16.22 37.19
CA MET A 1 55.78 -15.91 35.75
C MET A 1 54.40 -15.66 35.16
N ASP A 2 53.43 -16.49 35.54
CA ASP A 2 52.04 -16.44 35.05
C ASP A 2 51.29 -15.15 35.40
N ASP A 3 51.53 -14.54 36.57
CA ASP A 3 50.94 -13.25 36.92
C ASP A 3 51.42 -12.11 36.01
N GLN A 4 52.69 -12.15 35.59
CA GLN A 4 53.25 -11.17 34.67
C GLN A 4 52.70 -11.39 33.25
N LEU A 5 52.54 -12.64 32.83
CA LEU A 5 51.96 -13.00 31.55
C LEU A 5 50.49 -12.55 31.44
N PHE A 6 49.70 -12.79 32.48
CA PHE A 6 48.31 -12.34 32.56
C PHE A 6 48.21 -10.81 32.49
N TYR A 7 49.05 -10.11 33.25
CA TYR A 7 49.05 -8.65 33.27
C TYR A 7 49.50 -8.04 31.94
N LEU A 8 50.54 -8.60 31.32
CA LEU A 8 51.00 -8.20 29.98
C LEU A 8 49.94 -8.42 28.92
N ALA A 9 49.23 -9.55 28.97
CA ALA A 9 48.14 -9.85 28.04
C ALA A 9 46.97 -8.87 28.18
N ILE A 10 46.57 -8.53 29.42
CA ILE A 10 45.51 -7.55 29.67
C ILE A 10 45.91 -6.13 29.22
N GLN A 11 47.19 -5.79 29.35
CA GLN A 11 47.72 -4.49 28.93
C GLN A 11 47.98 -4.41 27.42
N SER A 12 48.01 -5.55 26.73
CA SER A 12 48.17 -5.58 25.28
C SER A 12 46.98 -4.87 24.64
N ARG A 13 47.20 -4.25 23.48
CA ARG A 13 46.11 -3.71 22.64
C ARG A 13 45.63 -4.73 21.59
N SER A 14 46.18 -5.95 21.63
CA SER A 14 45.98 -6.99 20.63
C SER A 14 45.00 -8.02 21.17
N SER A 15 43.83 -8.13 20.54
CA SER A 15 42.84 -9.16 20.87
C SER A 15 43.44 -10.57 20.68
N GLN A 16 44.27 -10.77 19.66
CA GLN A 16 44.94 -12.05 19.40
C GLN A 16 45.83 -12.48 20.57
N ASP A 17 46.64 -11.58 21.11
CA ASP A 17 47.54 -11.86 22.23
C ASP A 17 46.74 -12.23 23.50
N MET A 18 45.59 -11.60 23.69
CA MET A 18 44.69 -11.94 24.80
C MET A 18 44.09 -13.34 24.61
N LEU A 19 43.70 -13.72 23.39
CA LEU A 19 43.14 -15.04 23.10
C LEU A 19 44.19 -16.15 23.21
N ASP A 20 45.41 -15.92 22.73
CA ASP A 20 46.50 -16.88 22.84
C ASP A 20 46.85 -17.13 24.30
N VAL A 21 46.94 -16.07 25.12
CA VAL A 21 47.18 -16.21 26.55
C VAL A 21 45.95 -16.79 27.28
N ALA A 22 44.73 -16.55 26.79
CA ALA A 22 43.52 -17.18 27.31
C ALA A 22 43.53 -18.70 27.14
N THR A 23 43.98 -19.20 25.97
CA THR A 23 44.11 -20.64 25.72
C THR A 23 45.14 -21.28 26.64
N TYR A 24 46.24 -20.57 26.94
CA TYR A 24 47.24 -21.02 27.90
C TYR A 24 46.64 -21.19 29.31
N PHE A 25 45.92 -20.18 29.81
CA PHE A 25 45.28 -20.28 31.14
C PHE A 25 44.12 -21.28 31.20
N GLU A 26 43.48 -21.57 30.06
CA GLU A 26 42.46 -22.63 29.98
C GLU A 26 43.08 -24.02 30.16
N VAL A 27 44.24 -24.27 29.52
CA VAL A 27 44.96 -25.56 29.64
C VAL A 27 45.55 -25.74 31.04
N GLU A 28 46.03 -24.67 31.67
CA GLU A 28 46.54 -24.68 33.05
C GLU A 28 45.42 -24.80 34.11
N GLY A 29 44.15 -24.73 33.72
CA GLY A 29 43.01 -24.86 34.63
C GLY A 29 42.63 -23.59 35.40
N GLU A 30 43.29 -22.47 35.12
CA GLU A 30 43.04 -21.14 35.68
C GLU A 30 41.83 -20.46 35.02
N ARG A 31 40.64 -21.07 35.22
CA ARG A 31 39.37 -20.67 34.58
C ARG A 31 39.07 -19.18 34.68
N GLN A 32 39.27 -18.56 35.84
CA GLN A 32 38.94 -17.14 36.06
C GLN A 32 39.78 -16.20 35.16
N ARG A 33 41.06 -16.54 34.97
CA ARG A 33 41.99 -15.77 34.13
C ARG A 33 41.70 -15.99 32.66
N ALA A 34 41.45 -17.24 32.27
CA ALA A 34 41.03 -17.59 30.91
C ALA A 34 39.73 -16.88 30.51
N VAL A 35 38.69 -16.89 31.37
CA VAL A 35 37.42 -16.18 31.13
C VAL A 35 37.66 -14.68 30.96
N THR A 36 38.46 -14.06 31.83
CA THR A 36 38.77 -12.63 31.75
C THR A 36 39.45 -12.26 30.43
N LEU A 37 40.40 -13.09 29.97
CA LEU A 37 41.12 -12.86 28.73
C LEU A 37 40.29 -13.19 27.48
N TYR A 38 39.47 -14.24 27.51
CA TYR A 38 38.51 -14.53 26.44
C TYR A 38 37.48 -13.41 26.26
N GLN A 39 37.02 -12.81 27.35
CA GLN A 39 36.13 -11.64 27.28
C GLN A 39 36.83 -10.42 26.70
N LYS A 40 38.04 -10.08 27.19
CA LYS A 40 38.80 -8.93 26.68
C LYS A 40 39.30 -9.12 25.24
N GLY A 41 39.54 -10.37 24.84
CA GLY A 41 39.90 -10.76 23.49
C GLY A 41 38.70 -10.87 22.53
N GLY A 42 37.46 -10.77 23.00
CA GLY A 42 36.24 -10.77 22.17
C GLY A 42 35.59 -12.14 21.92
N TRP A 43 36.08 -13.22 22.55
CA TRP A 43 35.52 -14.58 22.38
C TRP A 43 34.50 -14.93 23.47
N LEU A 44 33.35 -14.22 23.45
CA LEU A 44 32.34 -14.29 24.50
C LEU A 44 31.66 -15.65 24.67
N GLU A 45 31.45 -16.40 23.58
CA GLU A 45 30.81 -17.73 23.64
C GLU A 45 31.64 -18.69 24.49
N LYS A 46 32.95 -18.72 24.26
CA LYS A 46 33.90 -19.56 24.98
C LYS A 46 34.09 -19.09 26.42
N ALA A 47 34.10 -17.78 26.64
CA ALA A 47 34.10 -17.22 27.99
C ALA A 47 32.86 -17.65 28.80
N ARG A 48 31.67 -17.65 28.17
CA ARG A 48 30.41 -18.05 28.80
C ARG A 48 30.36 -19.55 29.09
N GLU A 49 30.88 -20.37 28.19
CA GLU A 49 31.02 -21.82 28.39
C GLU A 49 31.95 -22.14 29.57
N LEU A 50 33.08 -21.44 29.66
CA LEU A 50 34.05 -21.59 30.74
C LEU A 50 33.57 -21.06 32.10
N SER A 51 32.65 -20.08 32.13
CA SER A 51 32.15 -19.43 33.34
C SER A 51 30.91 -20.09 33.97
N GLY A 52 30.49 -21.27 33.48
CA GLY A 52 29.20 -21.94 33.72
C GLY A 52 28.41 -21.54 34.98
N ASP A 53 27.14 -21.16 34.80
CA ASP A 53 26.09 -20.74 35.77
C ASP A 53 26.47 -19.77 36.91
N SER A 54 27.74 -19.43 37.12
CA SER A 54 28.16 -18.24 37.85
C SER A 54 28.00 -17.03 36.95
N GLY A 55 26.74 -16.61 36.82
CA GLY A 55 26.35 -15.45 36.04
C GLY A 55 27.09 -14.17 36.47
N VAL A 56 27.46 -13.39 35.46
CA VAL A 56 27.33 -11.93 35.45
C VAL A 56 28.06 -11.18 36.58
N SER A 57 29.26 -10.69 36.29
CA SER A 57 29.80 -9.49 36.98
C SER A 57 30.79 -8.75 36.08
N VAL A 58 31.72 -9.46 35.43
CA VAL A 58 32.81 -8.79 34.68
C VAL A 58 32.33 -8.18 33.35
N SER A 59 31.35 -8.80 32.68
CA SER A 59 30.74 -8.20 31.48
C SER A 59 30.00 -6.90 31.82
N GLU A 60 29.26 -6.84 32.94
CA GLU A 60 28.58 -5.63 33.39
C GLU A 60 29.55 -4.55 33.89
N GLU A 61 30.66 -4.92 34.53
CA GLU A 61 31.73 -3.99 34.89
C GLU A 61 32.41 -3.40 33.64
N LEU A 62 32.71 -4.20 32.62
CA LEU A 62 33.26 -3.74 31.34
C LEU A 62 32.28 -2.82 30.59
N ILE A 63 30.99 -3.20 30.55
CA ILE A 63 29.92 -2.37 30.00
C ILE A 63 29.83 -1.06 30.78
N GLY A 64 29.91 -1.11 32.11
CA GLY A 64 29.90 0.04 33.01
C GLY A 64 31.11 0.96 32.81
N GLU A 65 32.32 0.42 32.69
CA GLU A 65 33.54 1.19 32.40
C GLU A 65 33.46 1.87 31.03
N VAL A 66 32.95 1.17 30.01
CA VAL A 66 32.80 1.74 28.67
C VAL A 66 31.67 2.77 28.65
N ALA A 67 30.55 2.51 29.32
CA ALA A 67 29.47 3.47 29.49
C ALA A 67 29.93 4.74 30.22
N GLN A 68 30.73 4.60 31.27
CA GLN A 68 31.33 5.72 31.98
C GLN A 68 32.31 6.48 31.09
N LYS A 69 33.18 5.79 30.35
CA LYS A 69 34.09 6.43 29.38
C LYS A 69 33.33 7.22 28.33
N ILE A 70 32.26 6.66 27.76
CA ILE A 70 31.40 7.35 26.79
C ILE A 70 30.71 8.56 27.43
N ALA A 71 30.17 8.41 28.65
CA ALA A 71 29.52 9.50 29.38
C ALA A 71 30.48 10.64 29.76
N THR A 72 31.73 10.33 30.08
CA THR A 72 32.76 11.33 30.42
C THR A 72 33.54 11.85 29.22
N SER A 73 33.48 11.15 28.08
CA SER A 73 34.24 11.53 26.89
C SER A 73 33.72 12.86 26.34
N THR A 74 34.61 13.85 26.30
CA THR A 74 34.32 15.16 25.71
C THR A 74 34.70 15.22 24.23
N GLY A 75 35.43 14.20 23.73
CA GLY A 75 35.92 14.10 22.35
C GLY A 75 35.33 12.92 21.57
N ALA A 76 34.89 13.18 20.34
CA ALA A 76 34.27 12.19 19.45
C ALA A 76 35.18 10.96 19.16
N ALA A 77 36.50 11.13 19.15
CA ALA A 77 37.45 10.05 18.86
C ALA A 77 37.51 8.99 19.98
N GLU A 78 37.43 9.42 21.24
CA GLU A 78 37.46 8.52 22.40
C GLU A 78 36.19 7.68 22.46
N MET A 79 35.05 8.33 22.21
CA MET A 79 33.75 7.67 22.10
C MET A 79 33.74 6.62 20.99
N GLN A 80 34.21 6.95 19.79
CA GLN A 80 34.31 5.99 18.67
C GLN A 80 35.21 4.79 19.03
N SER A 81 36.33 5.02 19.71
CA SER A 81 37.22 3.92 20.14
C SER A 81 36.59 3.01 21.21
N ALA A 82 35.73 3.57 22.06
CA ALA A 82 35.02 2.86 23.10
C ALA A 82 33.86 2.04 22.51
N THR A 83 33.08 2.65 21.62
CA THR A 83 32.02 1.97 20.86
C THR A 83 32.58 0.85 19.99
N LYS A 84 33.70 1.09 19.27
CA LYS A 84 34.34 0.06 18.44
C LYS A 84 34.74 -1.17 19.26
N ARG A 85 35.26 -0.98 20.48
CA ARG A 85 35.58 -2.11 21.36
C ARG A 85 34.35 -2.93 21.73
N LEU A 86 33.20 -2.31 21.99
CA LEU A 86 31.96 -3.06 22.27
C LEU A 86 31.51 -3.85 21.04
N ILE A 87 31.62 -3.29 19.85
CA ILE A 87 31.31 -3.98 18.59
C ILE A 87 32.26 -5.16 18.38
N ASP A 88 33.58 -4.94 18.55
CA ASP A 88 34.60 -5.99 18.41
C ASP A 88 34.36 -7.13 19.43
N MET A 89 33.74 -6.84 20.56
CA MET A 89 33.29 -7.82 21.56
C MET A 89 31.94 -8.47 21.25
N GLY A 90 31.23 -8.07 20.18
CA GLY A 90 29.90 -8.58 19.83
C GLY A 90 28.74 -8.01 20.66
N LEU A 91 28.98 -6.94 21.43
CA LEU A 91 28.00 -6.28 22.29
C LEU A 91 27.34 -5.07 21.61
N THR A 92 26.94 -5.25 20.34
CA THR A 92 26.42 -4.17 19.50
C THR A 92 25.15 -3.53 20.08
N ASP A 93 24.20 -4.33 20.58
CA ASP A 93 22.94 -3.81 21.14
C ASP A 93 23.19 -2.89 22.35
N GLN A 94 24.13 -3.27 23.21
CA GLN A 94 24.52 -2.49 24.39
C GLN A 94 25.27 -1.22 23.98
N ALA A 95 26.10 -1.29 22.94
CA ALA A 95 26.77 -0.12 22.39
C ALA A 95 25.77 0.92 21.90
N VAL A 96 24.74 0.49 21.16
CA VAL A 96 23.65 1.38 20.71
C VAL A 96 22.89 1.96 21.92
N GLU A 97 22.57 1.13 22.91
CA GLU A 97 21.87 1.58 24.11
C GLU A 97 22.65 2.65 24.90
N ILE A 98 23.95 2.42 25.11
CA ILE A 98 24.83 3.38 25.79
C ILE A 98 24.88 4.70 25.00
N LEU A 99 25.04 4.65 23.68
CA LEU A 99 25.05 5.85 22.84
C LEU A 99 23.73 6.61 22.92
N ALA A 100 22.60 5.90 22.89
CA ALA A 100 21.27 6.49 23.04
C ALA A 100 21.08 7.21 24.38
N LEU A 101 21.55 6.62 25.49
CA LEU A 101 21.48 7.22 26.82
C LEU A 101 22.36 8.47 26.98
N ASN A 102 23.44 8.56 26.22
CA ASN A 102 24.39 9.68 26.24
C ASN A 102 24.05 10.81 25.25
N GLY A 103 22.84 10.81 24.68
CA GLY A 103 22.38 11.84 23.75
C GLY A 103 23.00 11.76 22.35
N GLN A 104 23.68 10.65 22.02
CA GLN A 104 24.34 10.41 20.74
C GLN A 104 23.42 9.62 19.79
N ALA A 105 22.17 10.09 19.64
CA ALA A 105 21.13 9.39 18.91
C ALA A 105 21.48 9.15 17.42
N GLU A 106 22.13 10.12 16.78
CA GLU A 106 22.51 10.00 15.35
C GLU A 106 23.56 8.90 15.14
N VAL A 107 24.62 8.89 15.96
CA VAL A 107 25.66 7.86 15.92
C VAL A 107 25.09 6.48 16.23
N ALA A 108 24.13 6.41 17.18
CA ALA A 108 23.44 5.17 17.50
C ALA A 108 22.60 4.64 16.33
N MET A 109 21.89 5.52 15.60
CA MET A 109 21.15 5.14 14.39
C MET A 109 22.06 4.67 13.25
N ASP A 110 23.21 5.33 13.04
CA ASP A 110 24.20 4.91 12.04
C ASP A 110 24.72 3.50 12.35
N LEU A 111 24.97 3.21 13.64
CA LEU A 111 25.37 1.89 14.10
C LEU A 111 24.27 0.85 13.86
N CYS A 112 23.01 1.17 14.15
CA CYS A 112 21.88 0.31 13.82
C CYS A 112 21.82 0.00 12.33
N ALA A 113 22.08 1.00 11.47
CA ALA A 113 22.09 0.82 10.03
C ALA A 113 23.22 -0.12 9.58
N GLN A 114 24.41 0.07 10.13
CA GLN A 114 25.62 -0.66 9.74
C GLN A 114 25.56 -2.14 10.14
N TYR A 115 25.02 -2.44 11.33
CA TYR A 115 24.97 -3.81 11.88
C TYR A 115 23.58 -4.44 11.79
N ASN A 116 22.66 -3.81 11.06
CA ASN A 116 21.27 -4.28 10.88
C ASN A 116 20.55 -4.57 12.21
N VAL A 117 20.77 -3.71 13.21
CA VAL A 117 20.06 -3.78 14.50
C VAL A 117 18.71 -3.10 14.35
N GLU A 118 17.64 -3.82 14.70
CA GLU A 118 16.28 -3.27 14.65
C GLU A 118 16.08 -2.22 15.74
N LEU A 119 15.58 -1.05 15.35
CA LEU A 119 15.32 0.02 16.29
C LEU A 119 14.04 -0.26 17.09
N SER A 120 14.19 -0.72 18.33
CA SER A 120 13.05 -0.93 19.24
C SER A 120 12.46 0.38 19.74
N GLU A 121 11.17 0.36 20.10
CA GLU A 121 10.50 1.53 20.68
C GLU A 121 11.21 2.01 21.96
N THR A 122 11.64 1.09 22.81
CA THR A 122 12.37 1.41 24.04
C THR A 122 13.65 2.16 23.77
N LEU A 123 14.37 1.80 22.70
CA LEU A 123 15.62 2.44 22.32
C LEU A 123 15.37 3.82 21.71
N ALA A 124 14.38 3.95 20.82
CA ALA A 124 13.94 5.23 20.29
C ALA A 124 13.54 6.21 21.41
N ASN A 125 12.82 5.74 22.43
CA ASN A 125 12.46 6.55 23.60
C ASN A 125 13.68 6.96 24.43
N LYS A 126 14.71 6.11 24.54
CA LYS A 126 15.98 6.46 25.21
C LYS A 126 16.74 7.56 24.46
N MET A 127 16.81 7.49 23.13
CA MET A 127 17.43 8.51 22.28
C MET A 127 16.79 9.90 22.43
N LEU A 128 15.50 9.94 22.78
CA LEU A 128 14.73 11.18 22.96
C LEU A 128 14.80 11.77 24.37
N LYS A 129 15.48 11.10 25.32
CA LYS A 129 15.58 11.62 26.71
C LYS A 129 16.39 12.91 26.74
N GLY A 130 15.90 13.91 27.46
CA GLY A 130 16.59 15.19 27.60
C GLY A 130 16.53 16.12 26.38
N VAL A 131 15.86 15.71 25.29
CA VAL A 131 15.66 16.53 24.09
C VAL A 131 14.24 17.08 24.06
N TYR A 132 14.10 18.40 23.89
CA TYR A 132 12.83 19.13 23.95
C TYR A 132 12.69 20.15 22.81
N GLY A 133 11.48 20.67 22.61
CA GLY A 133 11.17 21.68 21.61
C GLY A 133 11.45 21.22 20.17
N GLU A 134 11.86 22.14 19.29
CA GLU A 134 12.12 21.84 17.88
C GLU A 134 13.19 20.76 17.66
N ALA A 135 14.21 20.70 18.52
CA ALA A 135 15.25 19.69 18.42
C ALA A 135 14.67 18.28 18.60
N ARG A 136 13.66 18.14 19.49
CA ARG A 136 12.95 16.88 19.69
C ARG A 136 12.15 16.50 18.45
N THR A 137 11.41 17.45 17.88
CA THR A 137 10.61 17.23 16.66
C THR A 137 11.50 16.77 15.51
N ARG A 138 12.63 17.45 15.26
CA ARG A 138 13.59 17.04 14.21
C ARG A 138 14.15 15.64 14.45
N LEU A 139 14.50 15.32 15.70
CA LEU A 139 15.01 13.99 16.04
C LEU A 139 13.94 12.91 15.89
N LEU A 140 12.69 13.18 16.27
CA LEU A 140 11.55 12.28 16.07
C LEU A 140 11.36 11.96 14.58
N THR A 141 11.39 12.97 13.71
CA THR A 141 11.30 12.77 12.25
C THR A 141 12.45 11.89 11.73
N LYS A 142 13.70 12.14 12.16
CA LYS A 142 14.85 11.30 11.78
C LYS A 142 14.70 9.85 12.23
N ILE A 143 14.24 9.64 13.47
CA ILE A 143 13.98 8.30 14.01
C ILE A 143 12.86 7.61 13.20
N ALA A 144 11.80 8.34 12.85
CA ALA A 144 10.71 7.82 12.05
C ALA A 144 11.15 7.43 10.63
N ASP A 145 11.93 8.28 9.95
CA ASP A 145 12.52 8.00 8.64
C ASP A 145 13.40 6.74 8.69
N PHE A 146 14.16 6.57 9.77
CA PHE A 146 14.97 5.39 10.00
C PHE A 146 14.13 4.12 10.17
N CYS A 147 13.05 4.21 10.97
CA CYS A 147 12.10 3.10 11.15
C CYS A 147 11.41 2.72 9.83
N LEU A 148 11.06 3.69 8.98
CA LEU A 148 10.53 3.43 7.64
C LEU A 148 11.51 2.63 6.77
N LYS A 149 12.79 3.00 6.78
CA LYS A 149 13.83 2.26 6.03
C LYS A 149 13.97 0.82 6.53
N GLN A 150 13.77 0.59 7.83
CA GLN A 150 13.73 -0.76 8.41
C GLN A 150 12.39 -1.48 8.21
N LYS A 151 11.41 -0.86 7.55
CA LYS A 151 10.04 -1.38 7.38
C LYS A 151 9.28 -1.57 8.70
N SER A 152 9.71 -0.88 9.76
CA SER A 152 9.00 -0.81 11.05
C SER A 152 7.93 0.29 10.98
N PHE A 153 6.89 0.03 10.19
CA PHE A 153 5.89 1.04 9.80
C PHE A 153 5.09 1.61 10.98
N TYR A 154 4.70 0.79 11.95
CA TYR A 154 3.93 1.27 13.10
C TYR A 154 4.76 2.15 14.04
N LEU A 155 6.03 1.79 14.26
CA LEU A 155 6.92 2.62 15.06
C LEU A 155 7.18 3.94 14.33
N ALA A 156 7.41 3.92 13.03
CA ALA A 156 7.54 5.13 12.21
C ALA A 156 6.30 6.02 12.34
N ALA A 157 5.10 5.46 12.14
CA ALA A 157 3.84 6.19 12.25
C ALA A 157 3.70 6.86 13.63
N LYS A 158 3.94 6.11 14.70
CA LYS A 158 3.91 6.64 16.07
C LYS A 158 4.88 7.81 16.27
N LYS A 159 6.10 7.72 15.74
CA LYS A 159 7.12 8.77 15.86
C LYS A 159 6.81 10.00 15.01
N TYR A 160 6.23 9.83 13.82
CA TYR A 160 5.70 10.94 13.04
C TYR A 160 4.53 11.65 13.73
N THR A 161 3.59 10.91 14.33
CA THR A 161 2.50 11.50 15.13
C THR A 161 3.05 12.26 16.35
N GLU A 162 4.05 11.70 17.05
CA GLU A 162 4.73 12.40 18.15
C GLU A 162 5.44 13.69 17.68
N SER A 163 5.91 13.76 16.43
CA SER A 163 6.47 15.00 15.85
C SER A 163 5.43 15.97 15.31
N GLY A 164 4.14 15.59 15.27
CA GLY A 164 3.08 16.37 14.64
C GLY A 164 3.04 16.30 13.10
N ASP A 165 3.76 15.36 12.50
CA ASP A 165 3.74 15.10 11.05
C ASP A 165 2.72 14.01 10.73
N ASN A 166 1.45 14.41 10.71
CA ASN A 166 0.35 13.48 10.50
C ASN A 166 0.33 12.86 9.10
N GLN A 167 0.81 13.59 8.08
CA GLN A 167 0.88 13.09 6.71
C GLN A 167 1.90 11.96 6.58
N SER A 168 3.11 12.12 7.11
CA SER A 168 4.11 11.06 7.09
C SER A 168 3.69 9.86 7.94
N ALA A 169 2.98 10.10 9.05
CA ALA A 169 2.39 9.04 9.86
C ALA A 169 1.37 8.21 9.07
N MET A 170 0.45 8.88 8.37
CA MET A 170 -0.55 8.22 7.52
C MET A 170 0.12 7.43 6.39
N ASN A 171 1.11 8.01 5.71
CA ASN A 171 1.90 7.30 4.69
C ASN A 171 2.57 6.04 5.23
N ALA A 172 3.14 6.09 6.44
CA ALA A 172 3.72 4.92 7.09
C ALA A 172 2.67 3.82 7.34
N LEU A 173 1.47 4.18 7.80
CA LEU A 173 0.36 3.23 7.97
C LEU A 173 -0.12 2.64 6.65
N ILE A 174 -0.22 3.45 5.59
CA ILE A 174 -0.56 2.97 4.24
C ILE A 174 0.46 1.93 3.76
N LEU A 175 1.76 2.17 3.97
CA LEU A 175 2.82 1.22 3.63
C LEU A 175 2.74 -0.10 4.43
N SER A 176 2.17 -0.07 5.63
CA SER A 176 1.90 -1.27 6.42
C SER A 176 0.76 -2.14 5.86
N GLN A 177 -0.05 -1.59 4.93
CA GLN A 177 -1.23 -2.22 4.33
C GLN A 177 -2.31 -2.64 5.35
N ASP A 178 -2.27 -2.05 6.54
CA ASP A 178 -3.26 -2.27 7.61
C ASP A 178 -4.42 -1.27 7.46
N THR A 179 -5.42 -1.67 6.68
CA THR A 179 -6.57 -0.82 6.34
C THR A 179 -7.36 -0.38 7.58
N ASP A 180 -7.51 -1.24 8.59
CA ASP A 180 -8.25 -0.90 9.81
C ASP A 180 -7.54 0.22 10.57
N LYS A 181 -6.19 0.16 10.68
CA LYS A 181 -5.43 1.23 11.31
C LYS A 181 -5.40 2.51 10.50
N VAL A 182 -5.41 2.44 9.17
CA VAL A 182 -5.55 3.64 8.31
C VAL A 182 -6.88 4.33 8.59
N ILE A 183 -7.99 3.57 8.64
CA ILE A 183 -9.33 4.10 8.92
C ILE A 183 -9.39 4.71 10.32
N LEU A 184 -8.91 3.99 11.34
CA LEU A 184 -8.90 4.46 12.73
C LEU A 184 -8.06 5.73 12.90
N PHE A 185 -6.90 5.80 12.23
CA PHE A 185 -6.01 6.95 12.32
C PHE A 185 -6.61 8.19 11.65
N ALA A 186 -7.23 8.03 10.47
CA ALA A 186 -7.94 9.11 9.79
C ALA A 186 -9.08 9.68 10.66
N GLN A 187 -9.90 8.80 11.24
CA GLN A 187 -11.01 9.19 12.12
C GLN A 187 -10.55 9.91 13.39
N ALA A 188 -9.37 9.57 13.93
CA ALA A 188 -8.87 10.15 15.16
C ALA A 188 -8.30 11.57 15.00
N LEU A 189 -7.79 11.92 13.82
CA LEU A 189 -7.09 13.20 13.60
C LEU A 189 -7.98 14.31 13.05
N GLU A 190 -9.08 13.97 12.37
CA GLU A 190 -9.97 14.94 11.71
C GLU A 190 -9.24 15.98 10.84
N ASP A 191 -8.19 15.54 10.14
CA ASP A 191 -7.33 16.37 9.31
C ASP A 191 -7.61 16.16 7.81
N ALA A 192 -7.76 17.25 7.07
CA ALA A 192 -8.15 17.21 5.66
C ALA A 192 -7.11 16.50 4.77
N GLU A 193 -5.81 16.72 5.00
CA GLU A 193 -4.75 16.12 4.19
C GLU A 193 -4.63 14.62 4.47
N VAL A 194 -4.81 14.24 5.74
CA VAL A 194 -4.87 12.83 6.18
C VAL A 194 -6.06 12.12 5.55
N TYR A 195 -7.23 12.75 5.51
CA TYR A 195 -8.42 12.21 4.85
C TYR A 195 -8.20 11.97 3.35
N ILE A 196 -7.55 12.91 2.66
CA ILE A 196 -7.24 12.77 1.22
C ILE A 196 -6.31 11.57 0.99
N GLN A 197 -5.27 11.40 1.82
CA GLN A 197 -4.35 10.26 1.72
C GLN A 197 -5.05 8.92 2.00
N ALA A 198 -5.85 8.85 3.06
CA ALA A 198 -6.61 7.65 3.40
C ALA A 198 -7.58 7.27 2.28
N ALA A 199 -8.38 8.22 1.79
CA ALA A 199 -9.31 7.98 0.70
C ALA A 199 -8.61 7.53 -0.60
N GLY A 200 -7.45 8.13 -0.91
CA GLY A 200 -6.61 7.72 -2.04
C GLY A 200 -6.13 6.28 -1.93
N TYR A 201 -5.66 5.87 -0.75
CA TYR A 201 -5.29 4.48 -0.48
C TYR A 201 -6.49 3.53 -0.61
N LEU A 202 -7.63 3.87 0.00
CA LEU A 202 -8.84 3.05 -0.04
C LEU A 202 -9.36 2.82 -1.47
N GLN A 203 -9.19 3.79 -2.38
CA GLN A 203 -9.52 3.62 -3.80
C GLN A 203 -8.68 2.55 -4.51
N THR A 204 -7.48 2.23 -4.02
CA THR A 204 -6.65 1.15 -4.57
C THR A 204 -7.13 -0.24 -4.16
N LEU A 205 -8.00 -0.33 -3.15
CA LEU A 205 -8.56 -1.58 -2.66
C LEU A 205 -9.80 -1.99 -3.47
N ASN A 206 -10.31 -3.20 -3.21
CA ASN A 206 -11.56 -3.66 -3.80
C ASN A 206 -12.80 -3.06 -3.09
N TRP A 207 -12.96 -1.75 -3.21
CA TRP A 207 -14.06 -0.99 -2.58
C TRP A 207 -15.44 -1.41 -3.09
N ARG A 208 -15.54 -1.99 -4.30
CA ARG A 208 -16.82 -2.41 -4.89
C ARG A 208 -17.47 -3.56 -4.12
N THR A 209 -16.66 -4.55 -3.70
CA THR A 209 -17.13 -5.68 -2.90
C THR A 209 -17.27 -5.34 -1.41
N GLN A 210 -16.79 -4.15 -1.01
CA GLN A 210 -16.77 -3.70 0.37
C GLN A 210 -17.46 -2.33 0.52
N PRO A 211 -18.80 -2.31 0.64
CA PRO A 211 -19.60 -1.12 0.92
C PRO A 211 -19.05 -0.18 1.99
N ALA A 212 -18.42 -0.72 3.02
CA ALA A 212 -17.81 0.07 4.10
C ALA A 212 -16.64 0.93 3.60
N ILE A 213 -15.77 0.38 2.75
CA ILE A 213 -14.65 1.13 2.15
C ILE A 213 -15.17 2.26 1.28
N MET A 214 -16.19 2.00 0.46
CA MET A 214 -16.81 3.04 -0.37
C MET A 214 -17.35 4.19 0.48
N ARG A 215 -18.05 3.88 1.58
CA ARG A 215 -18.56 4.89 2.52
C ARG A 215 -17.42 5.73 3.09
N HIS A 216 -16.32 5.12 3.54
CA HIS A 216 -15.18 5.86 4.05
C HIS A 216 -14.52 6.76 3.00
N ILE A 217 -14.41 6.33 1.73
CA ILE A 217 -13.89 7.19 0.65
C ILE A 217 -14.76 8.45 0.49
N ILE A 218 -16.09 8.27 0.45
CA ILE A 218 -17.05 9.37 0.31
C ILE A 218 -16.98 10.30 1.53
N GLU A 219 -17.00 9.74 2.74
CA GLU A 219 -16.91 10.45 4.01
C GLU A 219 -15.63 11.29 4.09
N TYR A 220 -14.49 10.71 3.76
CA TYR A 220 -13.18 11.37 3.86
C TYR A 220 -13.01 12.50 2.84
N TYR A 221 -13.36 12.29 1.57
CA TYR A 221 -13.29 13.40 0.61
C TYR A 221 -14.29 14.52 0.92
N SER A 222 -15.49 14.16 1.41
CA SER A 222 -16.48 15.16 1.85
C SER A 222 -15.96 15.95 3.05
N ALA A 223 -15.40 15.28 4.06
CA ALA A 223 -14.85 15.90 5.26
C ALA A 223 -13.61 16.77 4.97
N ALA A 224 -12.78 16.37 3.99
CA ALA A 224 -11.66 17.17 3.53
C ALA A 224 -12.08 18.41 2.73
N GLY A 225 -13.34 18.48 2.28
CA GLY A 225 -13.85 19.55 1.41
C GLY A 225 -13.33 19.48 -0.03
N ASP A 226 -12.70 18.38 -0.44
CA ASP A 226 -12.17 18.19 -1.79
C ASP A 226 -13.25 17.60 -2.71
N LEU A 227 -14.13 18.49 -3.17
CA LEU A 227 -15.24 18.15 -4.06
C LEU A 227 -14.78 17.66 -5.43
N GLU A 228 -13.57 18.05 -5.87
CA GLU A 228 -13.02 17.61 -7.14
C GLU A 228 -12.64 16.12 -7.09
N LEU A 229 -11.91 15.71 -6.05
CA LEU A 229 -11.56 14.30 -5.84
C LEU A 229 -12.81 13.44 -5.61
N LEU A 230 -13.78 13.94 -4.84
CA LEU A 230 -15.05 13.24 -4.64
C LEU A 230 -15.83 13.06 -5.96
N GLY A 231 -15.93 14.12 -6.76
CA GLY A 231 -16.59 14.05 -8.07
C GLY A 231 -15.89 13.07 -9.02
N ASN A 232 -14.55 13.07 -9.05
CA ASN A 232 -13.78 12.12 -9.84
C ASN A 232 -14.00 10.67 -9.37
N PHE A 233 -14.11 10.43 -8.06
CA PHE A 233 -14.40 9.10 -7.52
C PHE A 233 -15.76 8.57 -8.02
N TYR A 234 -16.81 9.39 -7.97
CA TYR A 234 -18.12 9.01 -8.52
C TYR A 234 -18.08 8.76 -10.04
N GLU A 235 -17.31 9.55 -10.78
CA GLU A 235 -17.12 9.32 -12.22
C GLU A 235 -16.43 7.97 -12.48
N ASN A 236 -15.37 7.65 -11.73
CA ASN A 236 -14.67 6.36 -11.82
C ASN A 236 -15.60 5.20 -11.47
N CYS A 237 -16.50 5.37 -10.49
CA CYS A 237 -17.55 4.40 -10.20
C CYS A 237 -18.42 4.16 -11.43
N ALA A 238 -18.92 5.23 -12.07
CA ALA A 238 -19.75 5.11 -13.27
C ALA A 238 -19.04 4.40 -14.44
N VAL A 239 -17.77 4.73 -14.67
CA VAL A 239 -16.96 4.09 -15.71
C VAL A 239 -16.80 2.59 -15.41
N SER A 240 -16.53 2.22 -14.16
CA SER A 240 -16.39 0.82 -13.76
C SER A 240 -17.70 0.03 -13.92
N GLU A 241 -18.85 0.62 -13.55
CA GLU A 241 -20.18 0.02 -13.78
C GLU A 241 -20.43 -0.30 -15.26
N ILE A 242 -20.06 0.63 -16.15
CA ILE A 242 -20.22 0.45 -17.59
C ILE A 242 -19.27 -0.63 -18.10
N ILE A 243 -17.98 -0.52 -17.76
CA ILE A 243 -16.96 -1.37 -18.36
C ILE A 243 -17.14 -2.83 -17.96
N GLU A 244 -17.31 -3.08 -16.67
CA GLU A 244 -17.32 -4.43 -16.11
C GLU A 244 -18.71 -5.09 -16.12
N TYR A 245 -19.78 -4.30 -15.95
CA TYR A 245 -21.13 -4.85 -15.74
C TYR A 245 -22.16 -4.39 -16.79
N LYS A 246 -21.79 -3.48 -17.70
CA LYS A 246 -22.72 -2.89 -18.68
C LYS A 246 -23.97 -2.29 -18.01
N ASN A 247 -23.85 -1.88 -16.74
CA ASN A 247 -24.95 -1.39 -15.93
C ASN A 247 -25.04 0.13 -16.03
N TYR A 248 -25.81 0.58 -17.01
CA TYR A 248 -25.94 1.99 -17.35
C TYR A 248 -26.87 2.75 -16.39
N GLU A 249 -27.79 2.05 -15.73
CA GLU A 249 -28.69 2.59 -14.72
C GLU A 249 -27.90 3.04 -13.48
N THR A 250 -27.02 2.16 -13.01
CA THR A 250 -26.17 2.38 -11.84
C THR A 250 -25.10 3.42 -12.18
N ALA A 251 -24.52 3.36 -13.38
CA ALA A 251 -23.63 4.41 -13.87
C ALA A 251 -24.30 5.81 -13.93
N LEU A 252 -25.58 5.88 -14.34
CA LEU A 252 -26.31 7.14 -14.38
C LEU A 252 -26.50 7.76 -12.99
N SER A 253 -26.81 6.93 -11.99
CA SER A 253 -26.90 7.37 -10.58
C SER A 253 -25.56 7.93 -10.11
N ALA A 254 -24.45 7.22 -10.31
CA ALA A 254 -23.13 7.70 -9.91
C ALA A 254 -22.71 8.99 -10.63
N LEU A 255 -22.95 9.11 -11.95
CA LEU A 255 -22.72 10.36 -12.69
C LEU A 255 -23.56 11.53 -12.16
N SER A 256 -24.78 11.24 -11.70
CA SER A 256 -25.67 12.26 -11.13
C SER A 256 -25.13 12.76 -9.79
N GLU A 257 -24.58 11.88 -8.96
CA GLU A 257 -23.89 12.28 -7.73
C GLU A 257 -22.62 13.08 -8.03
N ALA A 258 -21.79 12.64 -8.98
CA ALA A 258 -20.63 13.41 -9.45
C ALA A 258 -21.01 14.84 -9.86
N TYR A 259 -22.11 14.97 -10.61
CA TYR A 259 -22.62 16.26 -11.05
C TYR A 259 -23.13 17.13 -9.89
N LYS A 260 -23.83 16.56 -8.91
CA LYS A 260 -24.33 17.29 -7.73
C LYS A 260 -23.16 17.86 -6.92
N VAL A 261 -22.20 17.01 -6.56
CA VAL A 261 -21.02 17.40 -5.78
C VAL A 261 -20.24 18.52 -6.45
N LEU A 262 -19.93 18.38 -7.74
CA LEU A 262 -19.15 19.39 -8.46
C LEU A 262 -19.91 20.70 -8.70
N LYS A 263 -21.24 20.68 -8.71
CA LYS A 263 -22.05 21.89 -8.84
C LYS A 263 -21.99 22.77 -7.59
N GLU A 264 -21.73 22.17 -6.42
CA GLU A 264 -21.55 22.89 -5.16
C GLU A 264 -20.15 23.50 -5.03
N ALA A 265 -19.20 23.09 -5.88
CA ALA A 265 -17.86 23.64 -5.88
C ALA A 265 -17.83 25.14 -6.29
N PRO A 266 -16.89 25.93 -5.75
CA PRO A 266 -16.79 27.35 -6.03
C PRO A 266 -16.71 27.65 -7.54
N VAL A 267 -17.54 28.58 -8.01
CA VAL A 267 -17.61 28.94 -9.43
C VAL A 267 -16.37 29.73 -9.83
N GLY A 268 -15.48 29.10 -10.61
CA GLY A 268 -14.39 29.79 -11.30
C GLY A 268 -13.08 29.03 -11.34
N THR A 269 -12.98 28.02 -12.21
CA THR A 269 -11.77 27.36 -12.80
C THR A 269 -12.22 26.07 -13.52
N ALA A 270 -11.30 25.21 -13.97
CA ALA A 270 -11.48 23.97 -14.77
C ALA A 270 -12.63 23.01 -14.36
N VAL A 271 -13.25 23.22 -13.21
CA VAL A 271 -14.49 22.57 -12.77
C VAL A 271 -15.66 22.83 -13.75
N SER A 272 -15.76 24.00 -14.39
CA SER A 272 -16.87 24.30 -15.31
C SER A 272 -16.89 23.40 -16.55
N SER A 273 -15.72 23.15 -17.16
CA SER A 273 -15.60 22.24 -18.30
C SER A 273 -15.84 20.79 -17.90
N LYS A 274 -15.44 20.39 -16.67
CA LYS A 274 -15.78 19.07 -16.12
C LYS A 274 -17.28 18.89 -15.95
N ILE A 275 -17.98 19.89 -15.41
CA ILE A 275 -19.44 19.89 -15.26
C ILE A 275 -20.13 19.71 -16.63
N ASP A 276 -19.67 20.42 -17.67
CA ASP A 276 -20.21 20.27 -19.02
C ASP A 276 -19.92 18.89 -19.62
N GLY A 277 -18.72 18.34 -19.36
CA GLY A 277 -18.38 16.96 -19.69
C GLY A 277 -19.31 15.95 -19.02
N LEU A 278 -19.59 16.11 -17.73
CA LEU A 278 -20.53 15.26 -16.98
C LEU A 278 -21.96 15.37 -17.50
N ARG A 279 -22.43 16.58 -17.81
CA ARG A 279 -23.75 16.79 -18.45
C ARG A 279 -23.87 16.01 -19.76
N GLN A 280 -22.83 16.06 -20.59
CA GLN A 280 -22.83 15.32 -21.85
C GLN A 280 -22.82 13.80 -21.61
N LYS A 281 -22.03 13.31 -20.65
CA LYS A 281 -22.01 11.89 -20.26
C LYS A 281 -23.39 11.42 -19.77
N ILE A 282 -24.00 12.16 -18.84
CA ILE A 282 -25.36 11.90 -18.32
C ILE A 282 -26.37 11.84 -19.47
N LYS A 283 -26.34 12.83 -20.38
CA LYS A 283 -27.24 12.87 -21.55
C LYS A 283 -27.08 11.64 -22.44
N ASN A 284 -25.85 11.21 -22.71
CA ASN A 284 -25.57 10.03 -23.53
C ASN A 284 -26.14 8.76 -22.86
N VAL A 285 -25.90 8.57 -21.56
CA VAL A 285 -26.43 7.41 -20.82
C VAL A 285 -27.96 7.42 -20.80
N GLN A 286 -28.59 8.57 -20.51
CA GLN A 286 -30.05 8.72 -20.54
C GLN A 286 -30.64 8.41 -21.91
N GLN A 287 -29.97 8.81 -22.99
CA GLN A 287 -30.38 8.49 -24.35
C GLN A 287 -30.35 6.98 -24.59
N PHE A 288 -29.27 6.29 -24.18
CA PHE A 288 -29.16 4.84 -24.34
C PHE A 288 -30.21 4.07 -23.54
N LEU A 289 -30.44 4.47 -22.28
CA LEU A 289 -31.49 3.86 -21.44
C LEU A 289 -32.89 4.09 -22.02
N ARG A 290 -33.14 5.26 -22.60
CA ARG A 290 -34.40 5.54 -23.30
C ARG A 290 -34.59 4.62 -24.52
N ILE A 291 -33.53 4.35 -25.27
CA ILE A 291 -33.57 3.41 -26.41
C ILE A 291 -33.93 2.01 -25.92
N LYS A 292 -33.28 1.53 -24.85
CA LYS A 292 -33.61 0.23 -24.23
C LYS A 292 -35.08 0.16 -23.77
N LYS A 293 -35.61 1.27 -23.21
CA LYS A 293 -37.00 1.35 -22.80
C LYS A 293 -37.97 1.26 -23.98
N ILE A 294 -37.76 2.06 -25.04
CA ILE A 294 -38.57 2.01 -26.27
C ILE A 294 -38.58 0.59 -26.87
N TYR A 295 -37.45 -0.09 -26.84
CA TYR A 295 -37.34 -1.49 -27.27
C TYR A 295 -38.19 -2.43 -26.41
N ALA A 296 -38.10 -2.30 -25.08
CA ALA A 296 -38.90 -3.08 -24.14
C ALA A 296 -40.41 -2.82 -24.28
N ASP A 297 -40.81 -1.60 -24.63
CA ASP A 297 -42.19 -1.19 -24.89
C ASP A 297 -42.73 -1.74 -26.23
N GLY A 298 -41.88 -2.40 -27.04
CA GLY A 298 -42.26 -3.11 -28.27
C GLY A 298 -42.05 -2.31 -29.56
N GLU A 299 -41.54 -1.08 -29.49
CA GLU A 299 -41.27 -0.22 -30.64
C GLU A 299 -39.88 -0.52 -31.26
N LEU A 300 -39.69 -1.78 -31.67
CA LEU A 300 -38.38 -2.35 -32.06
C LEU A 300 -37.68 -1.54 -33.16
N ARG A 301 -38.41 -1.17 -34.21
CA ARG A 301 -37.85 -0.44 -35.36
C ARG A 301 -37.32 0.94 -34.94
N GLU A 302 -38.08 1.67 -34.13
CA GLU A 302 -37.67 2.99 -33.65
C GLU A 302 -36.45 2.89 -32.73
N ALA A 303 -36.42 1.91 -31.84
CA ALA A 303 -35.29 1.67 -30.96
C ALA A 303 -33.99 1.37 -31.74
N LEU A 304 -34.05 0.50 -32.75
CA LEU A 304 -32.89 0.16 -33.59
C LEU A 304 -32.42 1.34 -34.45
N GLU A 305 -33.34 2.12 -35.00
CA GLU A 305 -33.00 3.33 -35.76
C GLU A 305 -32.27 4.34 -34.87
N LYS A 306 -32.78 4.59 -33.66
CA LYS A 306 -32.13 5.47 -32.67
C LYS A 306 -30.80 4.91 -32.18
N ALA A 307 -30.67 3.59 -31.99
CA ALA A 307 -29.41 2.95 -31.63
C ALA A 307 -28.37 3.16 -32.75
N GLN A 308 -28.75 2.96 -34.01
CA GLN A 308 -27.86 3.19 -35.15
C GLN A 308 -27.45 4.66 -35.28
N GLN A 309 -28.36 5.61 -35.04
CA GLN A 309 -28.01 7.03 -34.99
C GLN A 309 -27.03 7.32 -33.86
N MET A 310 -27.22 6.70 -32.70
CA MET A 310 -26.34 6.89 -31.54
C MET A 310 -24.92 6.38 -31.81
N ILE A 311 -24.73 5.29 -32.56
CA ILE A 311 -23.38 4.78 -32.94
C ILE A 311 -22.53 5.84 -33.66
N HIS A 312 -23.16 6.60 -34.56
CA HIS A 312 -22.48 7.65 -35.34
C HIS A 312 -22.34 8.97 -34.56
N GLY A 313 -23.06 9.11 -33.45
CA GLY A 313 -22.99 10.27 -32.56
C GLY A 313 -21.73 10.29 -31.70
N ASN A 314 -21.42 11.47 -31.15
CA ASN A 314 -20.34 11.62 -30.19
C ASN A 314 -20.78 11.10 -28.80
N ASN A 315 -20.39 9.88 -28.46
CA ASN A 315 -20.65 9.27 -27.16
C ASN A 315 -19.40 9.32 -26.28
N ALA A 316 -19.45 10.17 -25.25
CA ALA A 316 -18.35 10.35 -24.30
C ALA A 316 -18.21 9.24 -23.24
N ILE A 317 -19.20 8.35 -23.08
CA ILE A 317 -19.17 7.31 -22.03
C ILE A 317 -19.87 6.00 -22.43
N VAL A 318 -20.92 6.07 -23.25
CA VAL A 318 -21.58 4.87 -23.78
C VAL A 318 -20.67 4.24 -24.83
N ARG A 319 -20.30 2.98 -24.62
CA ARG A 319 -19.36 2.27 -25.51
C ARG A 319 -20.09 1.91 -26.79
N LYS A 320 -19.48 2.19 -27.94
CA LYS A 320 -20.02 1.81 -29.25
C LYS A 320 -20.31 0.31 -29.31
N GLY A 321 -19.39 -0.51 -28.80
CA GLY A 321 -19.56 -1.96 -28.74
C GLY A 321 -20.81 -2.42 -27.98
N ASP A 322 -21.20 -1.74 -26.89
CA ASP A 322 -22.43 -2.08 -26.16
C ASP A 322 -23.70 -1.71 -26.94
N ILE A 323 -23.64 -0.66 -27.77
CA ILE A 323 -24.75 -0.28 -28.67
C ILE A 323 -24.86 -1.29 -29.82
N TYR A 324 -23.72 -1.70 -30.40
CA TYR A 324 -23.70 -2.75 -31.40
C TYR A 324 -24.20 -4.08 -30.85
N ALA A 325 -23.75 -4.46 -29.65
CA ALA A 325 -24.20 -5.69 -28.98
C ALA A 325 -25.73 -5.70 -28.85
N PHE A 326 -26.34 -4.60 -28.40
CA PHE A 326 -27.78 -4.44 -28.34
C PHE A 326 -28.49 -4.67 -29.69
N ILE A 327 -27.93 -4.17 -30.79
CA ILE A 327 -28.49 -4.36 -32.14
C ILE A 327 -28.30 -5.82 -32.62
N VAL A 328 -27.13 -6.41 -32.37
CA VAL A 328 -26.80 -7.78 -32.77
C VAL A 328 -27.69 -8.77 -32.03
N GLU A 329 -27.84 -8.62 -30.71
CA GLU A 329 -28.71 -9.44 -29.86
C GLU A 329 -30.15 -9.46 -30.39
N HIS A 330 -30.70 -8.29 -30.76
CA HIS A 330 -32.01 -8.22 -31.40
C HIS A 330 -32.11 -9.09 -32.67
N TYR A 331 -31.15 -8.98 -33.59
CA TYR A 331 -31.21 -9.76 -34.83
C TYR A 331 -31.01 -11.25 -34.61
N VAL A 332 -30.24 -11.64 -33.60
CA VAL A 332 -30.12 -13.03 -33.17
C VAL A 332 -31.46 -13.54 -32.62
N ASP A 333 -32.13 -12.76 -31.78
CA ASP A 333 -33.42 -13.11 -31.17
C ASP A 333 -34.53 -13.27 -32.22
N VAL A 334 -34.54 -12.42 -33.25
CA VAL A 334 -35.48 -12.50 -34.38
C VAL A 334 -35.08 -13.58 -35.40
N GLY A 335 -33.91 -14.22 -35.23
CA GLY A 335 -33.41 -15.28 -36.12
C GLY A 335 -32.81 -14.77 -37.44
N GLN A 336 -32.58 -13.46 -37.57
CA GLN A 336 -31.97 -12.84 -38.76
C GLN A 336 -30.44 -12.90 -38.69
N MET A 337 -29.90 -14.12 -38.73
CA MET A 337 -28.48 -14.36 -38.45
C MET A 337 -27.51 -13.71 -39.46
N ARG A 338 -27.88 -13.61 -40.73
CA ARG A 338 -27.06 -12.90 -41.74
C ARG A 338 -26.92 -11.41 -41.42
N THR A 339 -28.01 -10.77 -40.96
CA THR A 339 -27.98 -9.36 -40.56
C THR A 339 -27.19 -9.18 -39.28
N ALA A 340 -27.36 -10.09 -38.31
CA ALA A 340 -26.59 -10.12 -37.08
C ALA A 340 -25.08 -10.23 -37.36
N PHE A 341 -24.67 -11.15 -38.25
CA PHE A 341 -23.28 -11.33 -38.65
C PHE A 341 -22.70 -10.08 -39.32
N ARG A 342 -23.42 -9.45 -40.25
CA ARG A 342 -22.96 -8.19 -40.86
C ARG A 342 -22.77 -7.09 -39.82
N LYS A 343 -23.68 -6.99 -38.85
CA LYS A 343 -23.58 -6.00 -37.76
C LYS A 343 -22.43 -6.31 -36.80
N LEU A 344 -22.10 -7.59 -36.63
CA LEU A 344 -20.92 -8.05 -35.90
C LEU A 344 -19.63 -7.61 -36.59
N GLU A 345 -19.53 -7.80 -37.91
CA GLU A 345 -18.37 -7.36 -38.70
C GLU A 345 -18.21 -5.82 -38.66
N GLU A 346 -19.31 -5.08 -38.78
CA GLU A 346 -19.32 -3.62 -38.59
C GLU A 346 -18.80 -3.23 -37.20
N MET A 347 -19.20 -3.95 -36.15
CA MET A 347 -18.75 -3.69 -34.78
C MET A 347 -17.24 -3.92 -34.61
N GLU A 348 -16.70 -5.02 -35.13
CA GLU A 348 -15.27 -5.34 -35.03
C GLU A 348 -14.42 -4.31 -35.81
N ALA A 349 -14.91 -3.87 -36.97
CA ALA A 349 -14.28 -2.81 -37.75
C ALA A 349 -14.28 -1.46 -37.02
N ASP A 350 -15.41 -1.06 -36.43
CA ASP A 350 -15.57 0.25 -35.78
C ASP A 350 -14.92 0.32 -34.39
N CYS A 351 -14.90 -0.79 -33.64
CA CYS A 351 -14.38 -0.82 -32.28
C CYS A 351 -12.91 -1.27 -32.21
N GLY A 352 -12.34 -1.83 -33.28
CA GLY A 352 -10.95 -2.28 -33.34
C GLY A 352 -10.59 -3.40 -32.36
N GLY A 353 -11.58 -4.18 -31.91
CA GLY A 353 -11.44 -5.23 -30.91
C GLY A 353 -12.41 -6.38 -31.14
N SER A 354 -12.14 -7.54 -30.52
CA SER A 354 -12.95 -8.74 -30.70
C SER A 354 -14.35 -8.59 -30.10
N ALA A 355 -15.34 -9.11 -30.82
CA ALA A 355 -16.73 -9.12 -30.36
C ALA A 355 -16.96 -9.77 -28.99
N ASN A 356 -16.07 -10.68 -28.56
CA ASN A 356 -16.14 -11.38 -27.28
C ASN A 356 -16.14 -10.46 -26.04
N VAL A 357 -15.69 -9.21 -26.19
CA VAL A 357 -15.70 -8.22 -25.10
C VAL A 357 -17.12 -7.70 -24.84
N TYR A 358 -17.95 -7.62 -25.88
CA TYR A 358 -19.25 -6.96 -25.83
C TYR A 358 -20.42 -7.93 -25.90
N LEU A 359 -20.23 -9.14 -26.41
CA LEU A 359 -21.29 -10.14 -26.58
C LEU A 359 -21.00 -11.39 -25.75
N GLU A 360 -22.07 -12.05 -25.32
CA GLU A 360 -21.96 -13.37 -24.68
C GLU A 360 -21.54 -14.44 -25.70
N GLU A 361 -20.75 -15.42 -25.24
CA GLU A 361 -20.25 -16.52 -26.07
C GLU A 361 -21.38 -17.28 -26.77
N GLN A 362 -22.53 -17.46 -26.09
CA GLN A 362 -23.69 -18.12 -26.66
C GLN A 362 -24.28 -17.38 -27.87
N THR A 363 -24.31 -16.05 -27.82
CA THR A 363 -24.81 -15.20 -28.93
C THR A 363 -23.90 -15.34 -30.15
N LEU A 364 -22.58 -15.36 -29.93
CA LEU A 364 -21.60 -15.51 -31.00
C LEU A 364 -21.69 -16.90 -31.65
N VAL A 365 -21.75 -17.96 -30.85
CA VAL A 365 -21.91 -19.34 -31.35
C VAL A 365 -23.17 -19.47 -32.21
N LYS A 366 -24.30 -18.89 -31.79
CA LYS A 366 -25.55 -18.89 -32.58
C LYS A 366 -25.36 -18.24 -33.95
N ILE A 367 -24.66 -17.11 -34.00
CA ILE A 367 -24.37 -16.42 -35.26
C ILE A 367 -23.51 -17.31 -36.14
N PHE A 368 -22.32 -17.74 -35.68
CA PHE A 368 -21.36 -18.48 -36.49
C PHE A 368 -21.87 -19.85 -36.97
N ALA A 369 -22.63 -20.58 -36.15
CA ALA A 369 -23.19 -21.88 -36.53
C ALA A 369 -24.21 -21.78 -37.68
N SER A 370 -24.86 -20.63 -37.83
CA SER A 370 -25.91 -20.41 -38.84
C SER A 370 -25.39 -19.77 -40.13
N THR A 371 -24.18 -19.19 -40.10
CA THR A 371 -23.54 -18.53 -41.24
C THR A 371 -22.43 -19.37 -41.87
N GLU A 372 -22.34 -20.69 -41.58
CA GLU A 372 -21.31 -21.63 -42.06
C GLU A 372 -21.04 -21.62 -43.57
N GLY A 373 -20.24 -20.63 -43.98
CA GLY A 373 -19.17 -20.70 -44.94
C GLY A 373 -17.93 -20.04 -44.32
N GLY A 374 -17.47 -20.54 -43.17
CA GLY A 374 -16.35 -19.90 -42.45
C GLY A 374 -15.90 -20.54 -41.13
N ILE A 375 -15.83 -21.87 -41.01
CA ILE A 375 -15.10 -22.53 -39.90
C ILE A 375 -13.59 -22.49 -40.16
N SER A 376 -13.00 -21.29 -40.29
CA SER A 376 -11.55 -21.14 -40.52
C SER A 376 -10.90 -19.96 -39.82
N ALA A 377 -11.52 -19.39 -38.78
CA ALA A 377 -10.94 -18.30 -37.99
C ALA A 377 -11.04 -18.50 -36.46
N LEU A 378 -11.21 -19.72 -35.97
CA LEU A 378 -11.06 -20.05 -34.53
C LEU A 378 -9.67 -20.60 -34.18
N ASN A 379 -8.63 -20.24 -34.94
CA ASN A 379 -7.24 -20.44 -34.50
C ASN A 379 -6.85 -19.33 -33.51
N GLY A 380 -7.38 -19.44 -32.30
CA GLY A 380 -7.09 -18.52 -31.20
C GLY A 380 -7.76 -18.87 -29.87
N ILE A 381 -8.39 -20.03 -29.73
CA ILE A 381 -8.85 -20.53 -28.43
C ILE A 381 -7.69 -21.31 -27.80
N PRO A 382 -7.06 -20.85 -26.71
CA PRO A 382 -6.29 -21.74 -25.86
C PRO A 382 -7.26 -22.79 -25.33
N GLN A 383 -6.95 -24.06 -25.54
CA GLN A 383 -7.69 -25.17 -24.95
C GLN A 383 -7.96 -24.88 -23.47
N ALA A 384 -9.22 -25.00 -23.08
CA ALA A 384 -9.66 -24.82 -21.71
C ALA A 384 -8.91 -25.80 -20.79
N ASP A 385 -7.97 -25.27 -20.01
CA ASP A 385 -7.58 -25.88 -18.75
C ASP A 385 -8.82 -25.90 -17.85
N LYS A 386 -9.27 -27.11 -17.53
CA LYS A 386 -10.47 -27.40 -16.72
C LYS A 386 -10.31 -27.06 -15.24
N GLU A 387 -9.50 -26.07 -14.87
CA GLU A 387 -9.32 -25.61 -13.50
C GLU A 387 -9.32 -24.08 -13.43
N LYS A 388 -10.54 -23.52 -13.40
CA LYS A 388 -10.96 -22.36 -12.59
C LYS A 388 -12.32 -21.87 -13.12
N VAL A 389 -13.35 -22.69 -12.90
CA VAL A 389 -14.72 -22.16 -12.84
C VAL A 389 -14.82 -21.41 -11.50
N VAL A 390 -14.33 -20.17 -11.47
CA VAL A 390 -14.78 -19.24 -10.44
C VAL A 390 -16.22 -18.93 -10.82
N LYS A 391 -17.14 -19.52 -10.04
CA LYS A 391 -18.56 -19.19 -10.08
C LYS A 391 -18.68 -17.67 -10.00
N ARG A 392 -19.01 -17.01 -11.11
CA ARG A 392 -19.65 -15.69 -11.09
C ARG A 392 -21.06 -15.89 -10.53
N ASN A 393 -21.14 -16.05 -9.23
CA ASN A 393 -22.39 -16.09 -8.51
C ASN A 393 -22.17 -15.48 -7.12
N ASP A 394 -21.73 -14.22 -7.12
CA ASP A 394 -21.95 -13.33 -5.98
C ASP A 394 -22.92 -12.26 -6.46
N SER A 395 -24.20 -12.59 -6.35
CA SER A 395 -25.28 -11.62 -6.26
C SER A 395 -25.07 -10.79 -4.98
N VAL A 396 -24.11 -9.86 -5.00
CA VAL A 396 -24.18 -8.70 -4.11
C VAL A 396 -25.43 -7.95 -4.55
N LYS A 397 -26.38 -7.77 -3.64
CA LYS A 397 -27.64 -7.11 -3.94
C LYS A 397 -27.33 -5.71 -4.48
N HIS A 398 -27.52 -5.50 -5.79
CA HIS A 398 -27.30 -4.20 -6.45
C HIS A 398 -28.08 -3.04 -5.81
N ILE A 399 -29.12 -3.35 -5.02
CA ILE A 399 -29.89 -2.42 -4.20
C ILE A 399 -29.01 -1.70 -3.16
N ASP A 400 -28.04 -2.39 -2.57
CA ASP A 400 -27.21 -1.83 -1.49
C ASP A 400 -26.29 -0.71 -2.00
N GLN A 401 -25.87 -0.75 -3.28
CA GLN A 401 -24.95 0.25 -3.86
C GLN A 401 -25.64 1.57 -4.21
N GLN A 402 -26.88 1.52 -4.70
CA GLN A 402 -27.68 2.72 -4.96
C GLN A 402 -27.99 3.46 -3.64
N GLU A 403 -28.29 2.72 -2.58
CA GLU A 403 -28.55 3.29 -1.25
C GLU A 403 -27.30 4.00 -0.69
N ILE A 404 -26.10 3.42 -0.85
CA ILE A 404 -24.84 4.02 -0.38
C ILE A 404 -24.55 5.35 -1.07
N TRP A 405 -24.85 5.49 -2.35
CA TRP A 405 -24.62 6.75 -3.08
C TRP A 405 -25.57 7.87 -2.67
N THR A 406 -26.77 7.51 -2.24
CA THR A 406 -27.82 8.47 -1.87
C THR A 406 -27.90 8.75 -0.37
N ALA A 407 -27.18 7.98 0.45
CA ALA A 407 -27.12 8.15 1.90
C ALA A 407 -26.17 9.31 2.24
N GLN A 408 -26.63 10.54 2.01
CA GLN A 408 -26.09 11.76 2.60
C GLN A 408 -27.07 12.30 3.64
#